data_AF-A0A1R4GYY6-F1
#
_entry.id   AF-A0A1R4GYY6-F1
#
_cell.length_a   1.000
_cell.length_b   1.000
_cell.length_c   1.000
_cell.angle_alpha   90.00
_cell.angle_beta   90.00
_cell.angle_gamma   90.00
#
_symmetry.space_group_name_H-M   'P 1'
#
loop_
_entity.id
_entity.type
_entity.pdbx_description
1 polymer ?
#
loop_
_entity_poly.entity_id
_entity_poly.type
_entity_poly.pdbx_seq_one_letter_code
_entity_poly.pdbx_strand_id
1 'polypeptide(L)'
;MVENKLLVLGIFCIVLAIIGRGFSVFSASVPVINSVKRQILLVLLGLILISPVVNPNALKQLKCNHYARVAIEQNKTNLKVQCKLSGNQWHDDYHKHYAWCLNQPIPHPKYAIDARKNALATCALKQNRSDWHF
;
A
#
# COMPACT_ATOMS: atom_id res chain seq x y z
N MET A 1 3.64 11.58 -8.03
CA MET A 1 4.22 12.33 -6.89
C MET A 1 3.81 13.81 -6.84
N VAL A 2 2.81 14.26 -7.62
CA VAL A 2 2.38 15.68 -7.68
C VAL A 2 1.16 15.93 -6.79
N GLU A 3 0.30 14.93 -6.62
CA GLU A 3 -0.98 15.02 -5.88
C GLU A 3 -0.80 15.37 -4.40
N ASN A 4 0.21 14.79 -3.73
CA ASN A 4 0.51 15.10 -2.33
C ASN A 4 1.06 16.52 -2.14
N LYS A 5 1.73 17.08 -3.15
CA LYS A 5 2.30 18.44 -3.02
C LYS A 5 1.22 19.50 -3.02
N LEU A 6 0.18 19.32 -3.84
CA LEU A 6 -0.98 20.22 -3.90
C LEU A 6 -1.82 20.14 -2.61
N LEU A 7 -1.97 18.94 -2.07
CA LEU A 7 -2.72 18.72 -0.82
C LEU A 7 -2.01 19.34 0.39
N VAL A 8 -0.68 19.23 0.46
CA VAL A 8 0.15 19.83 1.52
C VAL A 8 0.19 21.36 1.42
N LEU A 9 0.28 21.92 0.20
CA LEU A 9 0.18 23.37 -0.01
C LEU A 9 -1.19 23.92 0.39
N GLY A 10 -2.27 23.21 0.02
CA GLY A 10 -3.64 23.61 0.38
C GLY A 10 -3.87 23.64 1.89
N ILE A 11 -3.43 22.61 2.60
CA ILE A 11 -3.55 22.54 4.07
C ILE A 11 -2.70 23.63 4.75
N PHE A 12 -1.48 23.87 4.25
CA PHE A 12 -0.61 24.93 4.77
C PHE A 12 -1.23 26.33 4.62
N CYS A 13 -1.88 26.62 3.49
CA CYS A 13 -2.61 27.88 3.28
C CYS A 13 -3.79 28.04 4.26
N ILE A 14 -4.53 26.97 4.54
CA ILE A 14 -5.66 27.00 5.49
C ILE A 14 -5.16 27.23 6.92
N VAL A 15 -4.09 26.55 7.32
CA VAL A 15 -3.48 26.73 8.65
C VAL A 15 -2.90 28.13 8.81
N LEU A 16 -2.26 28.68 7.78
CA LEU A 16 -1.80 30.07 7.77
C LEU A 16 -2.95 31.08 7.83
N ALA A 17 -4.12 30.79 7.24
CA ALA A 17 -5.30 31.65 7.35
C ALA A 17 -5.95 31.63 8.75
N ILE A 18 -5.74 30.56 9.53
CA ILE A 18 -6.25 30.42 10.90
C ILE A 18 -5.29 31.05 11.92
N ILE A 19 -3.98 30.96 11.69
CA ILE A 19 -2.94 31.43 12.64
C ILE A 19 -2.43 32.84 12.30
N GLY A 20 -2.44 33.22 11.02
CA GLY A 20 -2.05 34.55 10.55
C GLY A 20 -3.26 35.48 10.45
N ARG A 21 -3.17 36.64 11.11
CA ARG A 21 -4.15 37.75 11.03
C ARG A 21 -4.71 37.94 9.61
N GLY A 22 -5.95 37.50 9.39
CA GLY A 22 -6.94 38.04 8.45
C GLY A 22 -6.46 38.34 7.03
N PHE A 23 -6.78 37.44 6.09
CA PHE A 23 -6.83 37.75 4.67
C PHE A 23 -7.88 38.85 4.43
N SER A 24 -7.45 40.08 4.18
CA SER A 24 -8.31 41.19 3.77
C SER A 24 -8.62 41.10 2.28
N VAL A 25 -9.37 40.07 1.88
CA VAL A 25 -9.92 39.97 0.53
C VAL A 25 -11.42 39.76 0.67
N PHE A 26 -12.17 40.63 -0.01
CA PHE A 26 -13.62 40.88 0.07
C PHE A 26 -14.03 41.84 1.20
N SER A 27 -14.26 43.10 0.80
CA SER A 27 -15.20 44.03 1.48
C SER A 27 -16.65 43.54 1.36
N ALA A 28 -16.88 42.27 1.62
CA ALA A 28 -18.18 41.77 2.02
C ALA A 28 -18.05 41.55 3.51
N SER A 29 -18.65 42.43 4.30
CA SER A 29 -18.93 42.19 5.71
C SER A 29 -19.89 41.00 5.78
N VAL A 30 -19.36 39.77 5.67
CA VAL A 30 -20.12 38.58 5.99
C VAL A 30 -20.46 38.72 7.47
N PRO A 31 -21.74 38.88 7.85
CA PRO A 31 -22.08 38.99 9.26
C PRO A 31 -21.56 37.73 9.93
N VAL A 32 -20.74 37.90 10.97
CA VAL A 32 -20.34 36.80 11.85
C VAL A 32 -21.65 36.13 12.24
N ILE A 33 -21.83 34.90 11.77
CA ILE A 33 -23.06 34.16 11.97
C ILE A 33 -23.10 33.74 13.44
N ASN A 34 -23.71 34.57 14.28
CA ASN A 34 -23.83 34.45 15.74
C ASN A 34 -24.59 33.20 16.21
N SER A 35 -24.94 32.30 15.30
CA SER A 35 -25.65 31.07 15.62
C SER A 35 -24.66 29.92 15.72
N VAL A 36 -24.28 29.61 16.96
CA VAL A 36 -23.45 28.46 17.33
C VAL A 36 -24.00 27.17 16.70
N LYS A 37 -25.33 27.01 16.62
CA LYS A 37 -25.98 25.86 15.98
C LYS A 37 -25.67 25.74 14.49
N ARG A 38 -25.61 26.86 13.77
CA ARG A 38 -25.27 26.89 12.33
C ARG A 38 -23.78 26.64 12.11
N GLN A 39 -22.92 27.14 12.99
CA GLN A 39 -21.48 26.85 12.93
C GLN A 39 -21.20 25.36 13.18
N ILE A 40 -21.87 24.74 14.17
CA ILE A 40 -21.80 23.30 14.41
C ILE A 40 -22.28 22.52 13.19
N LEU A 41 -23.40 22.90 12.57
CA LEU A 41 -23.91 22.24 11.37
C LEU A 41 -22.91 22.30 10.21
N LEU A 42 -22.30 23.47 9.97
CA LEU A 42 -21.33 23.65 8.87
C LEU A 42 -20.02 22.88 9.12
N VAL A 43 -19.54 22.80 10.37
CA VAL A 43 -18.37 21.98 10.72
C VAL A 43 -18.65 20.50 10.52
N LEU A 44 -19.82 20.01 10.94
CA LEU A 44 -20.23 18.62 10.71
C LEU A 44 -20.37 18.29 9.22
N LEU A 45 -20.99 19.19 8.44
CA LEU A 45 -21.11 19.04 6.99
C LEU A 45 -19.73 19.05 6.31
N GLY A 46 -18.82 19.92 6.78
CA GLY A 46 -17.44 19.98 6.30
C GLY A 46 -16.66 18.70 6.59
N LEU A 47 -16.80 18.12 7.79
CA LEU A 47 -16.16 16.85 8.15
C LEU A 47 -16.61 15.68 7.26
N ILE A 48 -17.88 15.64 6.85
CA ILE A 48 -18.41 14.62 5.94
C ILE A 48 -17.74 14.74 4.55
N LEU A 49 -17.53 15.95 4.05
CA LEU A 49 -16.93 16.21 2.74
C LEU A 49 -15.42 15.94 2.66
N ILE A 50 -14.70 15.87 3.80
CA ILE A 50 -13.25 15.62 3.85
C ILE A 50 -12.95 14.13 4.10
N SER A 51 -13.96 13.25 4.13
CA SER A 51 -13.74 11.81 4.27
C SER A 51 -12.78 11.31 3.18
N PRO A 52 -11.60 10.75 3.50
CA PRO A 52 -10.77 10.16 2.48
C PRO A 52 -11.53 9.00 1.88
N VAL A 53 -11.77 9.05 0.56
CA VAL A 53 -12.23 7.88 -0.20
C VAL A 53 -11.10 6.85 -0.13
N VAL A 54 -11.10 6.03 0.93
CA VAL A 54 -10.17 4.92 1.09
C VAL A 54 -10.56 3.88 0.05
N ASN A 55 -9.82 3.82 -1.05
CA ASN A 55 -10.03 2.78 -2.05
C ASN A 55 -9.72 1.42 -1.40
N PRO A 56 -10.72 0.54 -1.17
CA PRO A 56 -10.49 -0.73 -0.48
C PRO A 56 -9.54 -1.65 -1.28
N ASN A 57 -9.39 -1.39 -2.58
CA ASN A 57 -8.48 -2.14 -3.45
C ASN A 57 -7.03 -1.66 -3.35
N ALA A 58 -6.75 -0.46 -2.86
CA ALA A 58 -5.39 0.07 -2.76
C ALA A 58 -4.49 -0.83 -1.90
N LEU A 59 -5.01 -1.30 -0.75
CA LEU A 59 -4.30 -2.23 0.12
C LEU A 59 -4.06 -3.58 -0.57
N LYS A 60 -5.06 -4.10 -1.30
CA LYS A 60 -4.94 -5.37 -2.03
C LYS A 60 -3.89 -5.28 -3.14
N GLN A 61 -3.92 -4.21 -3.93
CA GLN A 61 -2.94 -3.95 -4.99
C GLN A 61 -1.52 -3.84 -4.42
N LEU A 62 -1.33 -3.11 -3.31
CA LEU A 62 -0.03 -2.99 -2.64
C LEU A 62 0.51 -4.36 -2.20
N LYS A 63 -0.33 -5.19 -1.56
CA LYS A 63 0.03 -6.55 -1.12
C LYS A 63 0.36 -7.46 -2.30
N CYS A 64 -0.39 -7.38 -3.40
CA CYS A 64 -0.11 -8.17 -4.59
C CYS A 64 1.15 -7.74 -5.34
N ASN A 65 1.44 -6.44 -5.39
CA ASN A 65 2.70 -5.93 -5.93
C ASN A 65 3.91 -6.41 -5.10
N HIS A 66 3.75 -6.48 -3.78
CA HIS A 66 4.76 -7.04 -2.89
C HIS A 66 4.94 -8.55 -3.15
N TYR A 67 3.84 -9.32 -3.14
CA TYR A 67 3.85 -10.76 -3.43
C TYR A 67 4.57 -11.09 -4.74
N ALA A 68 4.19 -10.43 -5.83
CA ALA A 68 4.73 -10.74 -7.14
C ALA A 68 6.25 -10.49 -7.21
N ARG A 69 6.76 -9.38 -6.64
CA ARG A 69 8.20 -9.12 -6.56
C ARG A 69 8.93 -10.20 -5.75
N VAL A 70 8.41 -10.55 -4.58
CA VAL A 70 9.02 -11.58 -3.72
C VAL A 70 9.01 -12.95 -4.41
N ALA A 71 7.94 -13.30 -5.12
CA ALA A 71 7.84 -14.57 -5.84
C ALA A 71 8.92 -14.69 -6.94
N ILE A 72 9.19 -13.61 -7.67
CA ILE A 72 10.29 -13.54 -8.65
C ILE A 72 11.65 -13.77 -7.99
N GLU A 73 11.95 -13.05 -6.91
CA GLU A 73 13.24 -13.19 -6.22
C GLU A 73 13.43 -14.59 -5.63
N GLN A 74 12.36 -15.19 -5.10
CA GLN A 74 12.39 -16.58 -4.63
C GLN A 74 12.61 -17.56 -5.78
N ASN A 75 12.06 -17.30 -6.98
CA ASN A 75 12.33 -18.14 -8.15
C ASN A 75 13.78 -17.99 -8.63
N LYS A 76 14.33 -16.76 -8.63
CA LYS A 76 15.76 -16.55 -8.92
C LYS A 76 16.65 -17.32 -7.97
N THR A 77 16.32 -17.33 -6.67
CA THR A 77 17.04 -18.16 -5.69
C THR A 77 16.91 -19.64 -6.01
N ASN A 78 15.70 -20.14 -6.27
CA ASN A 78 15.47 -21.54 -6.68
C ASN A 78 16.36 -21.97 -7.86
N LEU A 79 16.50 -21.12 -8.87
CA LEU A 79 17.36 -21.37 -10.02
C LEU A 79 18.85 -21.27 -9.66
N LYS A 80 19.26 -20.22 -8.95
CA LYS A 80 20.65 -19.97 -8.55
C LYS A 80 21.23 -21.11 -7.73
N VAL A 81 20.46 -21.60 -6.76
CA VAL A 81 20.86 -22.73 -5.92
C VAL A 81 20.36 -24.06 -6.47
N GLN A 82 19.94 -24.15 -7.75
CA GLN A 82 19.60 -25.40 -8.42
C GLN A 82 18.65 -26.34 -7.62
N CYS A 83 17.69 -25.76 -6.89
CA CYS A 83 16.72 -26.53 -6.10
C CYS A 83 15.73 -27.32 -6.96
N LYS A 84 15.64 -26.98 -8.26
CA LYS A 84 14.74 -27.60 -9.25
C LYS A 84 13.26 -27.57 -8.86
N LEU A 85 12.86 -26.63 -8.01
CA LEU A 85 11.43 -26.43 -7.70
C LEU A 85 10.73 -25.92 -8.96
N SER A 86 9.55 -26.46 -9.25
CA SER A 86 8.83 -26.25 -10.52
C SER A 86 7.31 -26.19 -10.31
N GLY A 87 6.58 -25.77 -11.35
CA GLY A 87 5.12 -25.59 -11.34
C GLY A 87 4.71 -24.12 -11.40
N ASN A 88 3.40 -23.86 -11.38
CA ASN A 88 2.82 -22.52 -11.56
C ASN A 88 3.31 -21.48 -10.57
N GLN A 89 3.81 -21.90 -9.42
CA GLN A 89 4.37 -21.00 -8.42
C GLN A 89 5.83 -20.65 -8.74
N TRP A 90 6.60 -21.49 -9.43
CA TRP A 90 8.04 -21.27 -9.69
C TRP A 90 8.28 -20.82 -11.13
N HIS A 91 8.04 -19.53 -11.40
CA HIS A 91 8.37 -18.87 -12.67
C HIS A 91 8.77 -17.41 -12.46
N ASP A 92 9.31 -16.78 -13.49
CA ASP A 92 9.83 -15.40 -13.52
C ASP A 92 8.86 -14.36 -14.11
N ASP A 93 7.62 -14.75 -14.40
CA ASP A 93 6.57 -13.84 -14.85
C ASP A 93 5.90 -13.09 -13.68
N TYR A 94 6.21 -11.80 -13.56
CA TYR A 94 5.62 -10.91 -12.54
C TYR A 94 4.10 -10.80 -12.67
N HIS A 95 3.60 -10.65 -13.90
CA HIS A 95 2.20 -10.38 -14.16
C HIS A 95 1.33 -11.58 -13.80
N LYS A 96 1.81 -12.81 -14.04
CA LYS A 96 1.13 -14.03 -13.59
C LYS A 96 1.04 -14.12 -12.07
N HIS A 97 2.13 -13.83 -11.35
CA HIS A 97 2.09 -13.79 -9.87
C HIS A 97 1.12 -12.73 -9.35
N TYR A 98 1.15 -11.55 -9.96
CA TYR A 98 0.26 -10.45 -9.60
C TYR A 98 -1.21 -10.79 -9.85
N ALA A 99 -1.53 -11.31 -11.04
CA ALA A 99 -2.88 -11.71 -11.44
C ALA A 99 -3.41 -12.86 -10.57
N TRP A 100 -2.58 -13.84 -10.24
CA TRP A 100 -2.94 -14.88 -9.28
C TRP A 100 -3.33 -14.25 -7.94
N CYS A 101 -2.49 -13.35 -7.40
CA CYS A 101 -2.76 -12.70 -6.11
C CYS A 101 -4.05 -11.88 -6.10
N LEU A 102 -4.38 -11.18 -7.19
CA LEU A 102 -5.63 -10.42 -7.28
C LEU A 102 -6.87 -11.31 -7.15
N ASN A 103 -6.76 -12.60 -7.52
CA ASN A 103 -7.84 -13.57 -7.38
C ASN A 103 -7.85 -14.29 -6.02
N GLN A 104 -6.91 -13.99 -5.12
CA GLN A 104 -6.85 -14.60 -3.80
C GLN A 104 -7.44 -13.68 -2.70
N PRO A 105 -8.11 -14.25 -1.69
CA PRO A 105 -8.46 -13.51 -0.48
C PRO A 105 -7.22 -13.30 0.39
N ILE A 106 -7.11 -12.10 0.98
CA ILE A 106 -6.12 -11.87 2.04
C ILE A 106 -6.47 -12.79 3.22
N PRO A 107 -5.50 -13.52 3.84
CA PRO A 107 -4.05 -13.33 3.77
C PRO A 107 -3.26 -14.31 2.87
N HIS A 108 -3.88 -15.01 1.91
CA HIS A 108 -3.23 -16.04 1.09
C HIS A 108 -1.89 -15.67 0.43
N PRO A 109 -1.69 -14.44 -0.11
CA PRO A 109 -0.39 -14.07 -0.68
C PRO A 109 0.76 -14.14 0.33
N LYS A 110 0.48 -13.87 1.62
CA LYS A 110 1.46 -14.05 2.70
C LYS A 110 1.81 -15.53 2.88
N TYR A 111 0.80 -16.41 2.96
CA TYR A 111 1.04 -17.85 3.10
C TYR A 111 1.82 -18.43 1.94
N ALA A 112 1.60 -17.93 0.72
CA ALA A 112 2.37 -18.32 -0.45
C ALA A 112 3.86 -17.91 -0.33
N ILE A 113 4.17 -16.70 0.17
CA ILE A 113 5.56 -16.28 0.43
C ILE A 113 6.22 -17.21 1.46
N ASP A 114 5.50 -17.50 2.55
CA ASP A 114 6.01 -18.32 3.65
C ASP A 114 6.27 -19.77 3.19
N ALA A 115 5.34 -20.36 2.42
CA ALA A 115 5.51 -21.68 1.84
C ALA A 115 6.73 -21.76 0.90
N ARG A 116 6.95 -20.74 0.07
CA ARG A 116 8.12 -20.65 -0.81
C ARG A 116 9.42 -20.50 -0.04
N LYS A 117 9.42 -19.68 1.01
CA LYS A 117 10.57 -19.54 1.91
C LYS A 117 10.93 -20.88 2.53
N ASN A 118 9.94 -21.63 3.01
CA ASN A 118 10.14 -22.96 3.59
C ASN A 118 10.69 -23.96 2.55
N ALA A 119 10.15 -23.98 1.34
CA ALA A 119 10.65 -24.86 0.27
C ALA A 119 12.12 -24.58 -0.09
N LEU A 120 12.51 -23.31 -0.17
CA LEU A 120 13.90 -22.91 -0.39
C LEU A 120 14.81 -23.28 0.79
N ALA A 121 14.35 -23.09 2.02
CA ALA A 121 15.11 -23.49 3.20
C ALA A 121 15.32 -25.01 3.27
N THR A 122 14.29 -25.80 2.98
CA THR A 122 14.40 -27.27 2.90
C THR A 122 15.41 -27.68 1.84
N CYS A 123 15.43 -27.01 0.69
CA CYS A 123 16.44 -27.27 -0.33
C CYS A 123 17.86 -26.95 0.15
N ALA A 124 18.08 -25.78 0.76
CA ALA A 124 19.39 -25.38 1.27
C ALA A 124 19.92 -26.39 2.32
N LEU A 125 19.06 -26.90 3.19
CA LEU A 125 19.43 -27.94 4.15
C LEU A 125 19.82 -29.27 3.49
N LYS A 126 19.17 -29.65 2.38
CA LYS A 126 19.53 -30.85 1.62
C LYS A 126 20.90 -30.71 0.96
N GLN A 127 21.23 -29.53 0.46
CA GLN A 127 22.55 -29.25 -0.14
C GLN A 127 23.66 -29.34 0.89
N ASN A 128 23.48 -28.67 2.04
CA ASN A 128 24.46 -28.74 3.11
C ASN A 128 24.68 -30.19 3.57
N ARG A 129 23.66 -31.07 3.54
CA ARG A 129 23.83 -32.49 3.89
C ARG A 129 24.63 -33.27 2.86
N SER A 130 24.41 -33.06 1.56
CA SER A 130 25.18 -33.72 0.51
C SER A 130 26.67 -33.38 0.58
N ASP A 131 27.02 -32.20 1.11
CA ASP A 131 28.41 -31.76 1.23
C ASP A 131 29.20 -32.52 2.33
N TRP A 132 28.54 -33.23 3.26
CA TRP A 132 29.19 -34.02 4.32
C TRP A 132 29.44 -35.49 3.94
N HIS A 133 29.08 -35.91 2.73
CA HIS A 133 29.29 -37.26 2.25
C HIS A 133 30.48 -37.29 1.28
N PHE A 134 31.69 -37.15 1.84
CA PHE A 134 32.98 -37.42 1.20
C PHE A 134 33.82 -38.32 2.10
#